data_AF-A0A3D4B6C5-F1
#
_entry.id   AF-A0A3D4B6C5-F1
#
_cell.length_a   1.000
_cell.length_b   1.000
_cell.length_c   1.000
_cell.angle_alpha   90.00
_cell.angle_beta   90.00
_cell.angle_gamma   90.00
#
_symmetry.space_group_name_H-M   'P 1'
#
loop_
_entity.id
_entity.type
_entity.pdbx_description
1 polymer ?
#
loop_
_entity_poly.entity_id
_entity_poly.type
_entity_poly.pdbx_seq_one_letter_code
_entity_poly.pdbx_strand_id
1 'polypeptide(L)'
;YERVILFILLFISAGWLSWKARRRHPVVGFCVLGNAILFGATANIVIPIGTIMGERLMYAPSAMLCLLVGYGAWLLQRSLNHNVAYLAPATVGIVFIFLTISRNTTWKDELTFYETQVQTAPNSAKAHYNLGTALAKRGDGEGAVASYRTSLRLFPYYPEPLFNMGKGPYPQTYTRPR
;
A
#
# COMPACT_ATOMS: atom_id res chain seq x y z
N TYR A 1 10.44 16.20 8.44
CA TYR A 1 11.78 16.51 7.89
C TYR A 1 12.56 15.25 7.50
N GLU A 2 12.66 14.23 8.36
CA GLU A 2 13.36 12.96 8.06
C GLU A 2 12.92 12.29 6.75
N ARG A 3 11.61 12.19 6.51
CA ARG A 3 11.07 11.58 5.27
C ARG A 3 11.49 12.31 3.99
N VAL A 4 11.65 13.63 4.06
CA VAL A 4 12.09 14.45 2.92
C VAL A 4 13.57 14.24 2.64
N ILE A 5 14.39 14.14 3.70
CA ILE A 5 15.83 13.86 3.58
C ILE A 5 16.06 12.48 2.96
N LEU A 6 15.36 11.45 3.47
CA LEU A 6 15.43 10.10 2.90
C LEU A 6 15.04 10.08 1.42
N PHE A 7 14.04 10.86 1.04
CA PHE A 7 13.61 10.98 -0.35
C PHE A 7 14.68 11.64 -1.21
N ILE A 8 15.29 12.75 -0.77
CA ILE A 8 16.37 13.41 -1.50
C ILE A 8 17.56 12.44 -1.70
N LEU A 9 17.94 11.70 -0.64
CA LEU A 9 19.01 10.69 -0.72
C LEU A 9 18.66 9.55 -1.70
N LEU A 10 17.40 9.13 -1.76
CA LEU A 10 16.93 8.14 -2.73
C LEU A 10 17.12 8.62 -4.17
N PHE A 11 16.84 9.90 -4.47
CA PHE A 11 17.00 10.45 -5.82
C PHE A 11 18.47 10.62 -6.20
N ILE A 12 19.30 11.07 -5.26
CA ILE A 12 20.75 11.21 -5.48
C ILE A 12 21.37 9.83 -5.74
N SER A 13 21.03 8.83 -4.93
CA SER A 13 21.52 7.45 -5.11
C SER A 13 21.02 6.82 -6.40
N ALA A 14 19.77 7.05 -6.79
CA ALA A 14 19.24 6.62 -8.09
C ALA A 14 20.00 7.27 -9.26
N GLY A 15 20.23 8.59 -9.20
CA GLY A 15 21.01 9.30 -10.22
C GLY A 15 22.44 8.80 -10.34
N TRP A 16 23.11 8.56 -9.21
CA TRP A 16 24.47 8.00 -9.18
C TRP A 16 24.52 6.58 -9.74
N LEU A 17 23.57 5.71 -9.35
CA LEU A 17 23.50 4.34 -9.83
C LEU A 17 23.26 4.30 -11.35
N SER A 18 22.36 5.16 -11.85
CA SER A 18 22.11 5.31 -13.28
C SER A 18 23.33 5.80 -14.04
N TRP A 19 24.06 6.77 -13.50
CA TRP A 19 25.31 7.27 -14.10
C TRP A 19 26.38 6.18 -14.17
N LYS A 20 26.55 5.40 -13.09
CA LYS A 20 27.52 4.29 -13.03
C LYS A 20 27.15 3.18 -14.01
N ALA A 21 25.87 2.84 -14.11
CA ALA A 21 25.38 1.77 -14.97
C ALA A 21 25.38 2.13 -16.47
N ARG A 22 25.36 3.42 -16.83
CA ARG A 22 25.14 3.90 -18.21
C ARG A 22 26.04 3.29 -19.29
N ARG A 23 27.27 2.90 -18.95
CA ARG A 23 28.26 2.35 -19.90
C ARG A 23 28.18 0.83 -20.06
N ARG A 24 27.79 0.09 -19.02
CA ARG A 24 27.75 -1.38 -19.03
C ARG A 24 26.34 -1.95 -19.16
N HIS A 25 25.37 -1.34 -18.47
CA HIS A 25 23.98 -1.78 -18.42
C HIS A 25 23.05 -0.56 -18.54
N PRO A 26 22.89 0.02 -19.74
CA PRO A 26 22.06 1.22 -19.93
C PRO A 26 20.60 1.01 -19.52
N VAL A 27 20.08 -0.22 -19.65
CA VAL A 27 18.73 -0.61 -19.20
C VAL A 27 18.54 -0.38 -17.70
N VAL A 28 19.55 -0.71 -16.88
CA VAL A 28 19.50 -0.48 -15.42
C VAL A 28 19.40 1.02 -15.13
N GLY A 29 20.21 1.83 -15.82
CA GLY A 29 20.19 3.28 -15.62
C GLY A 29 18.87 3.93 -16.05
N PHE A 30 18.30 3.48 -17.18
CA PHE A 30 16.99 3.90 -17.66
C PHE A 30 15.87 3.55 -16.66
N CYS A 31 15.82 2.29 -16.19
CA CYS A 31 14.76 1.85 -15.28
C CYS A 31 14.86 2.52 -13.90
N VAL A 32 16.07 2.66 -13.34
CA VAL A 32 16.27 3.27 -12.02
C VAL A 32 15.92 4.75 -12.04
N LEU A 33 16.39 5.48 -13.05
CA LEU A 33 16.11 6.91 -13.19
C LEU A 33 14.64 7.15 -13.54
N GLY A 34 14.09 6.37 -14.47
CA GLY A 34 12.68 6.42 -14.86
C GLY A 34 11.76 6.14 -13.68
N ASN A 35 12.06 5.11 -12.87
CA ASN A 35 11.32 4.81 -11.66
C ASN A 35 11.38 5.97 -10.66
N ALA A 36 12.56 6.55 -10.42
CA ALA A 36 12.70 7.70 -9.53
C ALA A 36 11.86 8.89 -9.99
N ILE A 37 11.91 9.24 -11.29
CA ILE A 37 11.11 10.36 -11.84
C ILE A 37 9.61 10.11 -11.69
N LEU A 38 9.13 8.93 -12.10
CA LEU A 38 7.71 8.56 -12.06
C LEU A 38 7.19 8.44 -10.62
N PHE A 39 8.01 7.88 -9.72
CA PHE A 39 7.68 7.81 -8.30
C PHE A 39 7.70 9.21 -7.68
N GLY A 40 8.65 10.05 -8.08
CA GLY A 40 8.76 11.46 -7.72
C GLY A 40 7.48 12.24 -7.97
N ALA A 41 6.94 12.10 -9.17
CA ALA A 41 5.70 12.72 -9.57
C ALA A 41 4.49 12.26 -8.74
N THR A 42 4.50 11.02 -8.24
CA THR A 42 3.35 10.37 -7.59
C THR A 42 3.44 10.28 -6.07
N ALA A 43 4.61 10.59 -5.49
CA ALA A 43 4.86 10.53 -4.06
C ALA A 43 4.14 11.62 -3.24
N ASN A 44 3.44 12.57 -3.89
CA ASN A 44 2.75 13.70 -3.25
C ASN A 44 3.66 14.58 -2.36
N ILE A 45 4.99 14.54 -2.57
CA ILE A 45 5.95 15.34 -1.77
C ILE A 45 6.13 16.73 -2.37
N VAL A 46 6.29 16.81 -3.70
CA VAL A 46 6.55 18.07 -4.41
C VAL A 46 5.25 18.71 -4.88
N ILE A 47 4.32 17.90 -5.38
CA ILE A 47 3.02 18.33 -5.87
C ILE A 47 1.96 17.52 -5.11
N PRO A 48 1.22 18.11 -4.16
CA PRO A 48 0.15 17.42 -3.47
C PRO A 48 -1.05 17.29 -4.42
N ILE A 49 -1.33 16.07 -4.91
CA ILE A 49 -2.37 15.78 -5.91
C ILE A 49 -3.78 15.78 -5.28
N GLY A 50 -3.94 16.25 -4.03
CA GLY A 50 -5.23 16.27 -3.31
C GLY A 50 -5.85 14.89 -3.10
N THR A 51 -5.14 13.82 -3.43
CA THR A 51 -5.58 12.43 -3.28
C THR A 51 -4.57 11.66 -2.44
N ILE A 52 -5.08 10.77 -1.60
CA ILE A 52 -4.25 9.83 -0.85
C ILE A 52 -3.49 8.99 -1.89
N MET A 53 -2.19 8.81 -1.67
CA MET A 53 -1.33 7.97 -2.51
C MET A 53 -1.92 6.56 -2.59
N GLY A 54 -2.61 6.26 -3.69
CA GLY A 54 -3.28 4.98 -3.93
C GLY A 54 -2.50 4.12 -4.92
N GLU A 55 -2.78 2.82 -4.97
CA GLU A 55 -2.06 1.89 -5.87
C GLU A 55 -2.09 2.33 -7.34
N ARG A 56 -3.14 3.03 -7.75
CA ARG A 56 -3.32 3.52 -9.13
C ARG A 56 -2.20 4.44 -9.62
N LEU A 57 -1.53 5.16 -8.71
CA LEU A 57 -0.42 6.04 -9.06
C LEU A 57 0.90 5.27 -9.19
N MET A 58 0.97 4.04 -8.66
CA MET A 58 2.18 3.23 -8.65
C MET A 58 2.38 2.38 -9.91
N TYR A 59 1.40 2.33 -10.84
CA TYR A 59 1.50 1.48 -12.03
C TYR A 59 2.67 1.86 -12.94
N ALA A 60 2.88 3.16 -13.20
CA ALA A 60 3.96 3.63 -14.05
C ALA A 60 5.36 3.37 -13.43
N PRO A 61 5.63 3.69 -12.14
CA PRO A 61 6.85 3.23 -11.46
C PRO A 61 7.02 1.70 -11.49
N SER A 62 5.95 0.94 -11.25
CA SER A 62 6.01 -0.53 -11.22
C SER A 62 6.42 -1.12 -12.56
N ALA A 63 6.02 -0.52 -13.69
CA ALA A 63 6.47 -0.97 -15.00
C ALA A 63 8.01 -0.92 -15.13
N MET A 64 8.65 0.14 -14.62
CA MET A 64 10.11 0.27 -14.62
C MET A 64 10.78 -0.77 -13.71
N LEU A 65 10.17 -1.08 -12.55
CA LEU A 65 10.66 -2.14 -11.67
C LEU A 65 10.53 -3.52 -12.32
N CYS A 66 9.42 -3.81 -13.00
CA CYS A 66 9.21 -5.07 -13.72
C CYS A 66 10.27 -5.26 -14.82
N LEU A 67 10.55 -4.20 -15.59
CA LEU A 67 11.61 -4.23 -16.60
C LEU A 67 12.99 -4.48 -15.97
N LEU A 68 13.29 -3.83 -14.84
CA LEU A 68 14.54 -4.01 -14.12
C LEU A 68 14.71 -5.44 -13.58
N VAL A 69 13.64 -6.01 -13.01
CA VAL A 69 13.62 -7.39 -12.51
C VAL A 69 13.79 -8.39 -13.66
N GLY A 70 13.07 -8.20 -14.77
CA GLY A 70 13.20 -9.05 -15.95
C GLY A 70 14.61 -9.01 -16.54
N TYR A 71 15.20 -7.82 -16.65
CA TYR A 71 16.58 -7.65 -17.11
C TYR A 71 17.59 -8.32 -16.17
N GLY A 72 17.41 -8.16 -14.86
CA GLY A 72 18.23 -8.83 -13.84
C GLY A 72 18.13 -10.34 -13.95
N ALA A 73 16.93 -10.89 -14.07
CA ALA A 73 16.69 -12.32 -14.23
C ALA A 73 17.36 -12.88 -15.50
N TRP A 74 17.31 -12.15 -16.61
CA TRP A 74 17.99 -12.53 -17.86
C TRP A 74 19.51 -12.56 -17.73
N LEU A 75 20.11 -11.61 -17.01
CA LEU A 75 21.55 -11.63 -16.71
C LEU A 75 21.92 -12.79 -15.80
N LEU A 76 21.13 -13.03 -14.74
CA LEU A 76 21.32 -14.12 -13.78
C LEU A 76 21.20 -15.50 -14.44
N GLN A 77 20.25 -15.67 -15.36
CA GLN A 77 20.07 -16.90 -16.16
C GLN A 77 21.32 -17.26 -16.96
N ARG A 78 22.13 -16.28 -17.36
CA ARG A 78 23.38 -16.51 -18.10
C ARG A 78 24.55 -16.91 -17.20
N SER A 79 24.47 -16.61 -15.91
CA SER A 79 25.55 -16.88 -14.94
C SER A 79 25.27 -18.04 -13.99
N LEU A 80 24.01 -18.45 -13.86
CA LEU A 80 23.56 -19.48 -12.91
C LEU A 80 23.23 -20.80 -13.62
N ASN A 81 23.28 -21.88 -12.85
CA ASN A 81 22.78 -23.18 -13.29
C ASN A 81 21.27 -23.10 -13.60
N HIS A 82 20.85 -23.77 -14.66
CA HIS A 82 19.45 -23.80 -15.12
C HIS A 82 18.47 -24.07 -13.97
N ASN A 83 18.75 -25.06 -13.10
CA ASN A 83 17.90 -25.38 -11.96
C ASN A 83 17.68 -24.17 -11.03
N VAL A 84 18.72 -23.41 -10.69
CA VAL A 84 18.59 -22.23 -9.82
C VAL A 84 17.81 -21.11 -10.50
N ALA A 85 18.04 -20.93 -11.80
CA ALA A 85 17.37 -19.92 -12.60
C ALA A 85 15.84 -20.09 -12.68
N TYR A 86 15.31 -21.32 -12.58
CA TYR A 86 13.86 -21.58 -12.56
C TYR A 86 13.31 -21.81 -11.14
N LEU A 87 14.06 -22.48 -10.26
CA LEU A 87 13.58 -22.77 -8.92
C LEU A 87 13.44 -21.52 -8.06
N ALA A 88 14.40 -20.58 -8.12
CA ALA A 88 14.34 -19.36 -7.33
C ALA A 88 13.07 -18.50 -7.59
N PRO A 89 12.73 -18.14 -8.84
CA PRO A 89 11.48 -17.41 -9.11
C PRO A 89 10.23 -18.25 -8.80
N ALA A 90 10.27 -19.58 -8.99
CA ALA A 90 9.15 -20.46 -8.62
C ALA A 90 8.89 -20.44 -7.10
N THR A 91 9.93 -20.51 -6.28
CA THR A 91 9.82 -20.40 -4.81
C THR A 91 9.25 -19.05 -4.42
N VAL A 92 9.75 -17.95 -5.00
CA VAL A 92 9.21 -16.61 -4.75
C VAL A 92 7.73 -16.55 -5.12
N GLY A 93 7.34 -17.11 -6.26
CA GLY A 93 5.94 -17.20 -6.69
C GLY A 93 5.06 -17.97 -5.71
N ILE A 94 5.52 -19.15 -5.24
CA ILE A 94 4.80 -19.95 -4.24
C ILE A 94 4.63 -19.18 -2.92
N VAL A 95 5.66 -18.47 -2.46
CA VAL A 95 5.58 -17.61 -1.27
C VAL A 95 4.52 -16.53 -1.47
N PHE A 96 4.51 -15.83 -2.61
CA PHE A 96 3.49 -14.81 -2.89
C PHE A 96 2.07 -15.40 -2.99
N ILE A 97 1.91 -16.60 -3.56
CA ILE A 97 0.62 -17.31 -3.58
C ILE A 97 0.15 -17.59 -2.14
N PHE A 98 1.03 -18.14 -1.30
CA PHE A 98 0.71 -18.42 0.10
C PHE A 98 0.33 -17.15 0.87
N LEU A 99 1.12 -16.07 0.72
CA LEU A 99 0.83 -14.79 1.34
C LEU A 99 -0.51 -14.20 0.86
N THR A 100 -0.85 -14.37 -0.41
CA THR A 100 -2.13 -13.91 -0.99
C THR A 100 -3.31 -14.69 -0.39
N ILE A 101 -3.19 -16.01 -0.30
CA ILE A 101 -4.22 -16.86 0.32
C ILE A 101 -4.39 -16.53 1.80
N SER A 102 -3.28 -16.38 2.53
CA SER A 102 -3.30 -16.00 3.94
C SER A 102 -3.99 -14.65 4.12
N ARG A 103 -3.65 -13.66 3.30
CA ARG A 103 -4.29 -12.34 3.35
C ARG A 103 -5.80 -12.43 3.11
N ASN A 104 -6.28 -13.27 2.21
CA ASN A 104 -7.72 -13.41 1.93
C ASN A 104 -8.56 -13.77 3.17
N THR A 105 -7.97 -14.37 4.20
CA THR A 105 -8.68 -14.64 5.45
C THR A 105 -9.11 -13.36 6.18
N THR A 106 -8.28 -12.31 6.13
CA THR A 106 -8.58 -10.99 6.72
C THR A 106 -9.74 -10.29 6.02
N TRP A 107 -10.00 -10.59 4.74
CA TRP A 107 -11.06 -9.95 3.94
C TRP A 107 -12.42 -10.62 4.11
N LYS A 108 -12.48 -11.80 4.76
CA LYS A 108 -13.74 -12.51 5.00
C LYS A 108 -14.61 -11.83 6.04
N ASP A 109 -14.01 -11.09 6.97
CA ASP A 109 -14.72 -10.37 8.01
C ASP A 109 -14.46 -8.87 7.94
N GLU A 110 -15.54 -8.10 7.82
CA GLU A 110 -15.51 -6.63 7.76
C GLU A 110 -14.86 -6.04 9.03
N LEU A 111 -15.11 -6.63 10.19
CA LEU A 111 -14.55 -6.14 11.46
C LEU A 111 -13.02 -6.35 11.50
N THR A 112 -12.56 -7.58 11.30
CA THR A 112 -11.13 -7.94 11.26
C THR A 112 -10.37 -7.11 10.22
N PHE A 113 -10.98 -6.83 9.07
CA PHE A 113 -10.40 -5.98 8.03
C PHE A 113 -10.12 -4.56 8.55
N TYR A 114 -11.12 -3.91 9.17
CA TYR A 114 -10.94 -2.54 9.66
C TYR A 114 -10.10 -2.45 10.94
N GLU A 115 -10.12 -3.46 11.80
CA GLU A 115 -9.19 -3.56 12.93
C GLU A 115 -7.74 -3.60 12.44
N THR A 116 -7.45 -4.45 11.45
CA THR A 116 -6.13 -4.52 10.81
C THR A 116 -5.76 -3.18 10.15
N GLN A 117 -6.73 -2.48 9.57
CA GLN A 117 -6.51 -1.16 8.97
C GLN A 117 -6.11 -0.12 10.02
N VAL A 118 -6.75 -0.11 11.20
CA VAL A 118 -6.39 0.78 12.30
C VAL A 118 -5.03 0.41 12.89
N GLN A 119 -4.69 -0.88 12.98
CA GLN A 119 -3.36 -1.31 13.43
C GLN A 119 -2.24 -0.86 12.48
N THR A 120 -2.46 -0.97 11.16
CA THR A 120 -1.45 -0.61 10.15
C THR A 120 -1.38 0.89 9.86
N ALA A 121 -2.48 1.61 10.07
CA ALA A 121 -2.57 3.05 9.86
C ALA A 121 -3.31 3.74 11.02
N PRO A 122 -2.72 3.77 12.23
CA PRO A 122 -3.39 4.26 13.45
C PRO A 122 -3.76 5.75 13.39
N ASN A 123 -3.11 6.52 12.52
CA ASN A 123 -3.38 7.94 12.33
C ASN A 123 -4.32 8.23 11.15
N SER A 124 -4.99 7.21 10.60
CA SER A 124 -5.96 7.39 9.52
C SER A 124 -7.35 7.64 10.08
N ALA A 125 -7.84 8.88 9.99
CA ALA A 125 -9.21 9.22 10.38
C ALA A 125 -10.25 8.33 9.67
N LYS A 126 -10.02 8.02 8.39
CA LYS A 126 -10.88 7.15 7.58
C LYS A 126 -10.90 5.70 8.10
N ALA A 127 -9.75 5.16 8.54
CA ALA A 127 -9.69 3.81 9.09
C ALA A 127 -10.52 3.69 10.38
N HIS A 128 -10.38 4.67 11.30
CA HIS A 128 -11.18 4.72 12.54
C HIS A 128 -12.68 4.88 12.27
N TYR A 129 -13.04 5.71 11.29
CA TYR A 129 -14.45 5.84 10.86
C TYR A 129 -15.03 4.52 10.33
N ASN A 130 -14.27 3.83 9.47
CA ASN A 130 -14.73 2.57 8.91
C ASN A 130 -14.87 1.47 9.98
N LEU A 131 -13.92 1.41 10.92
CA LEU A 131 -14.00 0.51 12.08
C LEU A 131 -15.25 0.80 12.92
N GLY A 132 -15.52 2.08 13.21
CA GLY A 132 -16.73 2.47 13.93
C GLY A 132 -18.02 2.07 13.20
N THR A 133 -18.02 2.15 11.88
CA THR A 133 -19.15 1.69 11.05
C THR A 133 -19.36 0.18 11.14
N ALA A 134 -18.28 -0.60 11.12
CA ALA A 134 -18.36 -2.05 11.25
C ALA A 134 -18.79 -2.49 12.66
N LEU A 135 -18.29 -1.84 13.71
CA LEU A 135 -18.73 -2.07 15.10
C LEU A 135 -20.21 -1.75 15.29
N ALA A 136 -20.69 -0.62 14.74
CA ALA A 136 -22.09 -0.26 14.79
C ALA A 136 -23.00 -1.29 14.09
N LYS A 137 -22.58 -1.84 12.94
CA LYS A 137 -23.30 -2.93 12.25
C LYS A 137 -23.36 -4.22 13.06
N ARG A 138 -22.36 -4.47 13.91
CA ARG A 138 -22.29 -5.62 14.82
C ARG A 138 -23.08 -5.40 16.12
N GLY A 139 -23.60 -4.20 16.35
CA GLY A 139 -24.33 -3.83 17.56
C GLY A 139 -23.45 -3.30 18.70
N ASP A 140 -22.14 -3.17 18.50
CA ASP A 140 -21.23 -2.55 19.47
C ASP A 140 -21.26 -1.02 19.32
N GLY A 141 -22.27 -0.40 19.93
CA GLY A 141 -22.45 1.05 19.92
C GLY A 141 -21.35 1.81 20.66
N GLU A 142 -20.83 1.27 21.75
CA GLU A 142 -19.79 1.91 22.55
C GLU A 142 -18.45 1.95 21.80
N GLY A 143 -18.03 0.80 21.24
CA GLY A 143 -16.84 0.71 20.40
C GLY A 143 -16.95 1.55 19.14
N ALA A 144 -18.14 1.65 18.54
CA ALA A 144 -18.40 2.53 17.41
C ALA A 144 -18.17 4.01 17.74
N VAL A 145 -18.77 4.49 18.83
CA VAL A 145 -18.62 5.89 19.28
C VAL A 145 -17.16 6.19 19.63
N ALA A 146 -16.45 5.28 20.30
CA ALA A 146 -15.03 5.44 20.60
C ALA A 146 -14.20 5.60 19.31
N SER A 147 -14.45 4.76 18.30
CA SER A 147 -13.77 4.82 17.01
C SER A 147 -14.08 6.11 16.25
N TYR A 148 -15.34 6.53 16.20
CA TYR A 148 -15.73 7.81 15.60
C TYR A 148 -15.10 9.03 16.31
N ARG A 149 -14.98 9.00 17.64
CA ARG A 149 -14.29 10.07 18.40
C ARG A 149 -12.81 10.16 18.03
N THR A 150 -12.14 9.02 17.85
CA THR A 150 -10.75 9.00 17.41
C THR A 150 -10.61 9.52 15.99
N SER A 151 -11.54 9.16 15.09
CA SER A 151 -11.61 9.71 13.74
C SER A 151 -11.70 11.23 13.73
N LEU A 152 -12.60 11.81 14.53
CA LEU A 152 -12.77 13.27 14.66
C LEU A 152 -11.58 13.96 15.35
N ARG A 153 -10.88 13.28 16.25
CA ARG A 153 -9.65 13.80 16.85
C ARG A 153 -8.54 13.94 15.80
N LEU A 154 -8.43 12.96 14.90
CA LEU A 154 -7.45 12.95 13.82
C LEU A 154 -7.81 13.93 12.70
N PHE A 155 -9.10 14.05 12.39
CA PHE A 155 -9.60 15.01 11.42
C PHE A 155 -10.93 15.64 11.88
N PRO A 156 -10.87 16.81 12.55
CA PRO A 156 -12.05 17.46 13.13
C PRO A 156 -13.15 17.85 12.12
N TYR A 157 -12.78 18.05 10.86
CA TYR A 157 -13.69 18.44 9.79
C TYR A 157 -14.22 17.25 8.97
N TYR A 158 -14.18 16.04 9.52
CA TYR A 158 -14.75 14.86 8.88
C TYR A 158 -16.25 14.76 9.21
N PRO A 159 -17.17 15.00 8.25
CA PRO A 159 -18.61 15.06 8.55
C PRO A 159 -19.25 13.69 8.83
N GLU A 160 -18.72 12.62 8.24
CA GLU A 160 -19.32 11.27 8.26
C GLU A 160 -19.39 10.65 9.67
N PRO A 161 -18.35 10.72 10.53
CA PRO A 161 -18.43 10.24 11.91
C PRO A 161 -19.54 10.92 12.72
N LEU A 162 -19.73 12.24 12.60
CA LEU A 162 -20.76 12.98 13.34
C LEU A 162 -22.17 12.54 12.92
N PHE A 163 -22.39 12.39 11.61
CA PHE A 163 -23.65 11.90 11.07
C PHE A 163 -23.98 10.47 11.56
N ASN A 164 -23.00 9.57 11.58
CA ASN A 164 -23.21 8.20 12.04
C ASN A 164 -23.34 8.07 13.57
N MET A 165 -22.71 8.96 14.35
CA MET A 165 -22.97 9.03 15.80
C MET A 165 -24.42 9.44 16.10
N GLY A 166 -24.99 10.36 15.33
CA GLY A 166 -26.38 10.82 15.50
C GLY A 166 -27.43 9.77 15.17
N LYS A 167 -27.11 8.78 14.33
CA LYS A 167 -28.02 7.67 13.97
C LYS A 167 -28.14 6.58 15.04
N GLY A 168 -27.20 6.48 15.98
CA GLY A 168 -27.13 5.37 16.94
C GLY A 168 -26.74 4.02 16.29
N PRO A 169 -26.51 2.96 17.11
CA PRO A 169 -26.16 1.63 16.60
C PRO A 169 -27.29 1.06 15.74
N TYR A 170 -26.96 0.54 14.56
CA TYR A 170 -27.95 -0.06 13.67
C TYR A 170 -28.45 -1.38 14.28
N PRO A 171 -29.78 -1.59 14.44
CA PRO A 171 -30.30 -2.87 14.90
C PRO A 171 -29.96 -3.98 13.89
N GLN A 172 -29.68 -5.17 14.41
CA GLN A 172 -29.31 -6.39 13.69
C GLN A 172 -30.43 -6.86 12.74
N THR A 173 -30.54 -6.27 11.54
CA THR A 173 -31.37 -6.81 10.45
C THR A 173 -30.58 -6.85 9.15
N TYR A 174 -29.59 -7.76 9.09
CA TYR A 174 -29.00 -8.16 7.82
C TYR A 174 -28.68 -9.66 7.82
N THR A 175 -29.72 -10.49 7.68
CA THR A 175 -29.55 -11.86 7.21
C THR A 175 -29.21 -11.82 5.72
N ARG A 176 -27.95 -12.10 5.37
CA ARG A 176 -27.59 -12.42 3.98
C ARG A 176 -28.39 -13.65 3.53
N PRO A 177 -29.13 -13.62 2.42
CA PRO A 177 -29.64 -14.84 1.81
C PRO A 177 -28.45 -15.73 1.42
N ARG A 178 -28.59 -17.04 1.68
CA ARG A 178 -27.63 -18.07 1.25
C ARG A 178 -27.52 -18.14 -0.27
#